data_AF-A0A3L8Q777-F1
#
_entry.id   AF-A0A3L8Q777-F1
#
_cell.length_a   1.000
_cell.length_b   1.000
_cell.length_c   1.000
_cell.angle_alpha   90.00
_cell.angle_beta   90.00
_cell.angle_gamma   90.00
#
_symmetry.space_group_name_H-M   'P 1'
#
loop_
_entity.id
_entity.type
_entity.pdbx_description
1 polymer ?
#
loop_
_entity_poly.entity_id
_entity_poly.type
_entity_poly.pdbx_seq_one_letter_code
_entity_poly.pdbx_strand_id
1 'polypeptide(L)'
;MLRGSDRVQCSSDGMWRPPVPYCDRVCGPPPKITNGQHSGMGLRKFLYGSEVKYSCAEGLSLIGDESLHCTSEDGENLTWSGPAPECRVVRCPRPVVERGRMTPQTFTFPYGLLLHFSCEQGFGLRGAAQSRCLADGAWHPPLPTCQPVRCSRLSRQDDVVVHFSQLWYEVNDTVPFYCKRDGRFGAPSKTTCSADGTWTPSPTCKKSDVCEQVLRNKAAFQCGIPLSDLKTQLEVQKLLLEIQKLEKELKTTTYS
;
A
#
# COMPACT_ATOMS: atom_id res chain seq x y z
N MET A 1 -14.00 35.93 31.58
CA MET A 1 -13.71 37.33 31.95
C MET A 1 -14.99 38.13 31.88
N LEU A 2 -15.37 38.83 32.95
CA LEU A 2 -16.57 39.64 32.97
C LEU A 2 -16.45 40.81 31.98
N ARG A 3 -17.40 40.90 31.04
CA ARG A 3 -17.60 42.01 30.13
C ARG A 3 -18.90 42.70 30.50
N GLY A 4 -18.81 43.97 30.89
CA GLY A 4 -19.94 44.76 31.41
C GLY A 4 -19.69 45.21 32.84
N SER A 5 -20.71 45.81 33.46
CA SER A 5 -20.62 46.21 34.86
C SER A 5 -20.78 45.00 35.77
N ASP A 6 -20.01 44.95 36.84
CA ASP A 6 -20.13 43.99 37.94
C ASP A 6 -21.40 44.21 38.79
N ARG A 7 -22.12 45.31 38.56
CA ARG A 7 -23.39 45.62 39.21
C ARG A 7 -24.41 46.10 38.19
N VAL A 8 -25.56 45.45 38.18
CA VAL A 8 -26.71 45.83 37.34
C VAL A 8 -27.93 46.02 38.21
N GLN A 9 -28.78 46.99 37.83
CA GLN A 9 -30.01 47.28 38.55
C GLN A 9 -31.20 47.20 37.59
N CYS A 10 -32.31 46.63 38.07
CA CYS A 10 -33.55 46.58 37.31
C CYS A 10 -34.21 47.96 37.35
N SER A 11 -34.41 48.55 36.17
CA SER A 11 -35.05 49.85 36.00
C SER A 11 -36.58 49.70 35.97
N SER A 12 -37.30 50.81 36.15
CA SER A 12 -38.78 50.83 36.22
C SER A 12 -39.46 50.42 34.92
N ASP A 13 -38.72 50.40 33.81
CA ASP A 13 -39.13 49.88 32.50
C ASP A 13 -38.95 48.36 32.37
N GLY A 14 -38.54 47.67 33.45
CA GLY A 14 -38.31 46.22 33.48
C GLY A 14 -37.01 45.78 32.82
N MET A 15 -36.14 46.72 32.41
CA MET A 15 -34.86 46.42 31.76
C MET A 15 -33.69 46.52 32.75
N TRP A 16 -32.71 45.62 32.63
CA TRP A 16 -31.46 45.71 33.39
C TRP A 16 -30.58 46.82 32.84
N ARG A 17 -30.17 47.75 33.72
CA ARG A 17 -29.26 48.83 33.37
C ARG A 17 -28.09 48.90 34.37
N PRO A 18 -26.84 48.92 33.88
CA PRO A 18 -26.44 48.61 32.49
C PRO A 18 -26.80 47.16 32.08
N PRO A 19 -26.72 46.79 30.79
CA PRO A 19 -27.01 45.42 30.34
C PRO A 19 -26.26 44.37 31.16
N VAL A 20 -26.92 43.22 31.40
CA VAL A 20 -26.36 42.11 32.18
C VAL A 20 -24.99 41.72 31.63
N PRO A 21 -23.95 41.65 32.47
CA PRO A 21 -22.62 41.31 32.00
C PRO A 21 -22.56 39.85 31.55
N TYR A 22 -21.66 39.56 30.62
CA TYR A 22 -21.38 38.20 30.18
C TYR A 22 -19.92 37.84 30.46
N CYS A 23 -19.63 36.56 30.58
CA CYS A 23 -18.28 36.07 30.83
C CYS A 23 -17.67 35.52 29.54
N ASP A 24 -16.59 36.15 29.08
CA ASP A 24 -15.75 35.56 28.02
C ASP A 24 -15.14 34.26 28.54
N ARG A 25 -15.30 33.17 27.78
CA ARG A 25 -14.65 31.89 28.05
C ARG A 25 -13.17 32.00 27.70
N VAL A 26 -12.28 32.03 28.70
CA VAL A 26 -10.83 32.24 28.51
C VAL A 26 -9.98 31.25 29.31
N CYS A 27 -8.91 30.74 28.70
CA CYS A 27 -7.81 30.07 29.39
C CYS A 27 -6.86 31.09 30.04
N GLY A 28 -6.20 30.64 31.10
CA GLY A 28 -5.03 31.32 31.66
C GLY A 28 -3.80 31.22 30.75
N PRO A 29 -2.66 31.78 31.17
CA PRO A 29 -1.41 31.68 30.42
C PRO A 29 -1.01 30.21 30.16
N PRO A 30 -0.48 29.89 28.97
CA PRO A 30 0.10 28.58 28.70
C PRO A 30 1.24 28.25 29.67
N PRO A 31 1.46 26.96 29.99
CA PRO A 31 2.59 26.57 30.82
C PRO A 31 3.92 27.00 30.17
N LYS A 32 4.82 27.52 31.00
CA LYS A 32 6.18 27.87 30.56
C LYS A 32 7.05 26.62 30.51
N ILE A 33 7.94 26.56 29.51
CA ILE A 33 8.88 25.44 29.32
C ILE A 33 10.32 25.94 29.44
N THR A 34 11.21 25.10 29.95
CA THR A 34 12.65 25.40 30.03
C THR A 34 13.30 25.30 28.66
N ASN A 35 14.21 26.23 28.34
CA ASN A 35 14.92 26.27 27.05
C ASN A 35 14.02 26.32 25.82
N GLY A 36 12.82 26.90 25.97
CA GLY A 36 11.87 27.12 24.90
C GLY A 36 10.98 28.32 25.18
N GLN A 37 10.15 28.66 24.21
CA GLN A 37 9.18 29.74 24.27
C GLN A 37 7.87 29.33 23.62
N HIS A 38 6.85 30.18 23.71
CA HIS A 38 5.58 30.00 23.00
C HIS A 38 5.08 31.33 22.44
N SER A 39 4.25 31.27 21.39
CA SER A 39 3.71 32.45 20.70
C SER A 39 2.83 33.34 21.58
N GLY A 40 2.26 32.78 22.65
CA GLY A 40 1.45 33.49 23.64
C GLY A 40 2.24 34.24 24.74
N MET A 41 3.55 34.43 24.59
CA MET A 41 4.35 35.07 25.64
C MET A 41 3.85 36.50 25.94
N GLY A 42 3.64 36.82 27.22
CA GLY A 42 3.19 38.15 27.67
C GLY A 42 1.67 38.35 27.69
N LEU A 43 0.89 37.47 27.03
CA LEU A 43 -0.56 37.46 27.15
C LEU A 43 -0.98 36.73 28.42
N ARG A 44 -1.95 37.31 29.13
CA ARG A 44 -2.48 36.74 30.38
C ARG A 44 -3.75 35.91 30.19
N LYS A 45 -4.43 36.05 29.05
CA LYS A 45 -5.76 35.50 28.80
C LYS A 45 -5.89 35.10 27.33
N PHE A 46 -6.47 33.94 27.07
CA PHE A 46 -6.63 33.35 25.74
C PHE A 46 -8.09 32.94 25.56
N LEU A 47 -8.74 33.37 24.48
CA LEU A 47 -10.13 33.00 24.21
C LEU A 47 -10.25 31.49 23.92
N TYR A 48 -11.42 30.93 24.16
CA TYR A 48 -11.75 29.57 23.71
C TYR A 48 -11.38 29.37 22.22
N GLY A 49 -10.72 28.27 21.90
CA GLY A 49 -10.21 27.96 20.56
C GLY A 49 -8.88 28.66 20.20
N SER A 50 -8.30 29.48 21.08
CA SER A 50 -6.98 30.08 20.81
C SER A 50 -5.90 29.00 20.76
N GLU A 51 -5.03 29.06 19.74
CA GLU A 51 -3.86 28.19 19.60
C GLU A 51 -2.58 28.94 20.04
N VAL A 52 -1.73 28.27 20.81
CA VAL A 52 -0.35 28.70 21.09
C VAL A 52 0.62 27.68 20.55
N LYS A 53 1.67 28.15 19.88
CA LYS A 53 2.73 27.30 19.33
C LYS A 53 3.98 27.44 20.17
N TYR A 54 4.56 26.31 20.54
CA TYR A 54 5.81 26.22 21.27
C TYR A 54 6.99 26.10 20.31
N SER A 55 8.13 26.62 20.71
CA SER A 55 9.39 26.47 20.00
C SER A 55 10.55 26.33 20.99
N CYS A 56 11.54 25.51 20.65
CA CYS A 56 12.73 25.35 21.46
C CYS A 56 13.84 26.30 21.05
N ALA A 57 14.77 26.57 21.98
CA ALA A 57 16.01 27.24 21.64
C ALA A 57 16.83 26.40 20.65
N GLU A 58 17.76 27.05 19.96
CA GLU A 58 18.56 26.45 18.88
C GLU A 58 19.30 25.18 19.37
N GLY A 59 19.24 24.12 18.55
CA GLY A 59 19.91 22.84 18.84
C GLY A 59 19.13 21.87 19.72
N LEU A 60 17.94 22.25 20.23
CA LEU A 60 17.05 21.39 21.00
C LEU A 60 15.90 20.85 20.13
N SER A 61 15.39 19.69 20.51
CA SER A 61 14.19 19.09 19.92
C SER A 61 12.97 19.33 20.80
N LEU A 62 11.84 19.67 20.18
CA LEU A 62 10.54 19.79 20.83
C LEU A 62 9.89 18.42 20.92
N ILE A 63 9.71 17.92 22.13
CA ILE A 63 9.14 16.60 22.43
C ILE A 63 7.72 16.78 22.95
N GLY A 64 6.74 16.22 22.24
CA GLY A 64 5.31 16.39 22.53
C GLY A 64 4.61 17.21 21.45
N ASP A 65 3.46 17.78 21.79
CA ASP A 65 2.65 18.55 20.86
C ASP A 65 3.25 19.95 20.65
N GLU A 66 3.45 20.33 19.37
CA GLU A 66 3.98 21.64 18.99
C GLU A 66 3.02 22.77 19.36
N SER A 67 1.72 22.50 19.35
CA SER A 67 0.70 23.49 19.67
C SER A 67 -0.31 23.00 20.69
N LEU A 68 -0.74 23.93 21.55
CA LEU A 68 -1.80 23.71 22.52
C LEU A 68 -2.97 24.64 22.22
N HIS A 69 -4.18 24.13 22.32
CA HIS A 69 -5.40 24.88 22.06
C HIS A 69 -6.16 25.08 23.37
N CYS A 70 -6.72 26.27 23.55
CA CYS A 70 -7.59 26.55 24.67
C CYS A 70 -8.94 25.85 24.43
N THR A 71 -9.20 24.78 25.15
CA THR A 71 -10.38 23.92 25.01
C THR A 71 -11.12 23.79 26.35
N SER A 72 -12.15 22.97 26.41
CA SER A 72 -12.88 22.61 27.62
C SER A 72 -13.32 21.16 27.52
N GLU A 73 -12.84 20.32 28.44
CA GLU A 73 -13.19 18.88 28.46
C GLU A 73 -14.55 18.64 29.12
N ASP A 74 -14.90 19.43 30.14
CA ASP A 74 -16.13 19.33 30.94
C ASP A 74 -17.23 20.32 30.47
N GLY A 75 -16.93 21.16 29.48
CA GLY A 75 -17.84 22.20 28.96
C GLY A 75 -17.97 23.43 29.86
N GLU A 76 -17.34 23.42 31.04
CA GLU A 76 -17.43 24.46 32.07
C GLU A 76 -16.06 25.12 32.31
N ASN A 77 -15.02 24.32 32.56
CA ASN A 77 -13.66 24.79 32.80
C ASN A 77 -12.85 24.78 31.51
N LEU A 78 -12.17 25.91 31.25
CA LEU A 78 -11.26 26.00 30.13
C LEU A 78 -9.86 25.54 30.52
N THR A 79 -9.35 24.58 29.76
CA THR A 79 -8.02 23.99 29.94
C THR A 79 -7.26 24.00 28.62
N TRP A 80 -5.94 23.89 28.67
CA TRP A 80 -5.16 23.64 27.46
C TRP A 80 -5.36 22.19 27.02
N SER A 81 -5.37 21.96 25.71
CA SER A 81 -5.67 20.66 25.07
C SER A 81 -4.74 19.51 25.44
N GLY A 82 -3.65 19.78 26.16
CA GLY A 82 -2.66 18.79 26.53
C GLY A 82 -1.56 19.37 27.42
N PRO A 83 -0.60 18.52 27.83
CA PRO A 83 0.58 18.96 28.57
C PRO A 83 1.51 19.79 27.67
N ALA A 84 2.29 20.68 28.28
CA ALA A 84 3.30 21.43 27.53
C ALA A 84 4.44 20.53 27.06
N PRO A 85 5.02 20.79 25.88
CA PRO A 85 6.11 20.00 25.34
C PRO A 85 7.42 20.22 26.11
N GLU A 86 8.35 19.28 25.98
CA GLU A 86 9.69 19.35 26.56
C GLU A 86 10.72 19.73 25.51
N CYS A 87 11.65 20.64 25.84
CA CYS A 87 12.80 20.96 25.01
C CYS A 87 14.06 20.27 25.52
N ARG A 88 14.56 19.27 24.78
CA ARG A 88 15.80 18.56 25.11
C ARG A 88 16.55 18.10 23.87
N VAL A 89 17.83 17.74 24.04
CA VAL A 89 18.63 17.16 22.96
C VAL A 89 18.25 15.70 22.79
N VAL A 90 17.76 15.33 21.60
CA VAL A 90 17.52 13.94 21.22
C VAL A 90 18.30 13.65 19.95
N ARG A 91 19.09 12.58 19.97
CA ARG A 91 19.84 12.09 18.81
C ARG A 91 19.72 10.58 18.71
N CYS A 92 19.13 10.10 17.62
CA CYS A 92 19.13 8.68 17.32
C CYS A 92 20.45 8.26 16.67
N PRO A 93 20.99 7.07 17.02
CA PRO A 93 22.20 6.55 16.42
C PRO A 93 21.97 6.21 14.95
N ARG A 94 23.05 6.22 14.16
CA ARG A 94 22.99 5.81 12.75
C ARG A 94 22.53 4.34 12.65
N PRO A 95 21.41 4.07 11.94
CA PRO A 95 20.99 2.70 11.69
C PRO A 95 22.07 1.89 10.97
N VAL A 96 22.20 0.62 11.35
CA VAL A 96 23.04 -0.36 10.66
C VAL A 96 22.12 -1.42 10.08
N VAL A 97 21.97 -1.41 8.76
CA VAL A 97 21.20 -2.41 8.01
C VAL A 97 22.14 -3.03 6.99
N GLU A 98 22.52 -4.29 7.20
CA GLU A 98 23.43 -5.02 6.32
C GLU A 98 22.84 -5.12 4.90
N ARG A 99 23.61 -4.74 3.87
CA ARG A 99 23.14 -4.59 2.48
C ARG A 99 21.89 -3.70 2.32
N GLY A 100 21.68 -2.80 3.27
CA GLY A 100 20.66 -1.78 3.25
C GLY A 100 21.24 -0.40 2.99
N ARG A 101 20.43 0.48 2.44
CA ARG A 101 20.68 1.91 2.24
C ARG A 101 19.61 2.67 2.98
N MET A 102 19.97 3.83 3.52
CA MET A 102 19.00 4.74 4.13
C MET A 102 19.11 6.15 3.57
N THR A 103 18.00 6.87 3.60
CA THR A 103 17.90 8.26 3.16
C THR A 103 17.19 9.09 4.22
N PRO A 104 17.77 10.24 4.65
CA PRO A 104 19.10 10.78 4.30
C PRO A 104 20.29 9.98 4.91
N GLN A 105 21.46 10.11 4.29
CA GLN A 105 22.71 9.50 4.78
C GLN A 105 23.47 10.48 5.69
N THR A 106 23.20 10.46 6.99
CA THR A 106 23.95 11.22 8.00
C THR A 106 24.36 10.33 9.18
N PHE A 107 25.15 10.87 10.11
CA PHE A 107 25.64 10.15 11.29
C PHE A 107 24.79 10.35 12.55
N THR A 108 24.01 11.43 12.61
CA THR A 108 23.12 11.74 13.74
C THR A 108 21.80 12.27 13.22
N PHE A 109 20.72 11.89 13.90
CA PHE A 109 19.36 12.18 13.46
C PHE A 109 18.55 12.81 14.61
N PRO A 110 17.91 13.97 14.41
CA PRO A 110 17.09 14.61 15.42
C PRO A 110 15.78 13.86 15.65
N TYR A 111 15.13 14.17 16.77
CA TYR A 111 13.78 13.68 17.07
C TYR A 111 12.81 13.94 15.91
N GLY A 112 11.91 12.99 15.68
CA GLY A 112 10.84 13.10 14.70
C GLY A 112 11.30 12.90 13.26
N LEU A 113 12.60 12.85 12.97
CA LEU A 113 13.08 12.61 11.61
C LEU A 113 12.66 11.21 11.12
N LEU A 114 12.14 11.15 9.89
CA LEU A 114 11.74 9.93 9.21
C LEU A 114 12.84 9.45 8.24
N LEU A 115 13.37 8.26 8.48
CA LEU A 115 14.28 7.58 7.57
C LEU A 115 13.54 6.66 6.63
N HIS A 116 14.03 6.57 5.40
CA HIS A 116 13.59 5.60 4.40
C HIS A 116 14.70 4.59 4.17
N PHE A 117 14.34 3.31 4.12
CA PHE A 117 15.27 2.22 3.89
C PHE A 117 14.99 1.54 2.54
N SER A 118 16.07 1.11 1.89
CA SER A 118 16.03 0.28 0.69
C SER A 118 17.13 -0.77 0.77
N CYS A 119 17.00 -1.85 0.01
CA CYS A 119 18.01 -2.91 -0.04
C CYS A 119 18.78 -2.86 -1.36
N GLU A 120 19.99 -3.41 -1.34
CA GLU A 120 20.77 -3.60 -2.56
C GLU A 120 20.11 -4.59 -3.51
N GLN A 121 20.54 -4.56 -4.78
CA GLN A 121 19.98 -5.45 -5.81
C GLN A 121 20.13 -6.92 -5.38
N GLY A 122 19.03 -7.67 -5.51
CA GLY A 122 18.97 -9.07 -5.08
C GLY A 122 18.56 -9.28 -3.62
N PHE A 123 18.29 -8.20 -2.87
CA PHE A 123 17.80 -8.25 -1.50
C PHE A 123 16.44 -7.55 -1.37
N GLY A 124 15.53 -8.18 -0.63
CA GLY A 124 14.21 -7.67 -0.32
C GLY A 124 14.16 -7.12 1.10
N LEU A 125 13.43 -6.02 1.28
CA LEU A 125 13.26 -5.38 2.58
C LEU A 125 12.22 -6.12 3.43
N ARG A 126 12.63 -6.56 4.62
CA ARG A 126 11.78 -7.22 5.60
C ARG A 126 11.59 -6.30 6.81
N GLY A 127 10.34 -5.87 7.03
CA GLY A 127 9.97 -4.92 8.09
C GLY A 127 9.41 -3.62 7.51
N ALA A 128 9.39 -2.56 8.30
CA ALA A 128 8.93 -1.26 7.84
C ALA A 128 9.99 -0.61 6.95
N ALA A 129 9.58 -0.09 5.78
CA ALA A 129 10.46 0.66 4.89
C ALA A 129 10.84 2.05 5.46
N GLN A 130 10.18 2.48 6.53
CA GLN A 130 10.39 3.76 7.18
C GLN A 130 10.49 3.59 8.69
N SER A 131 11.34 4.41 9.33
CA SER A 131 11.43 4.48 10.79
C SER A 131 11.68 5.90 11.27
N ARG A 132 11.05 6.27 12.39
CA ARG A 132 11.13 7.59 13.00
C ARG A 132 12.00 7.56 14.25
N CYS A 133 12.80 8.61 14.44
CA CYS A 133 13.53 8.83 15.68
C CYS A 133 12.57 9.27 16.80
N LEU A 134 12.48 8.49 17.87
CA LEU A 134 11.61 8.75 19.02
C LEU A 134 12.32 9.56 20.11
N ALA A 135 11.55 9.99 21.10
CA ALA A 135 12.00 10.84 22.20
C ALA A 135 13.05 10.19 23.12
N ASP A 136 13.07 8.87 23.17
CA ASP A 136 14.03 8.04 23.91
C ASP A 136 15.33 7.77 23.11
N GLY A 137 15.43 8.30 21.87
CA GLY A 137 16.55 8.04 20.98
C GLY A 137 16.48 6.69 20.25
N ALA A 138 15.36 5.99 20.33
CA ALA A 138 15.13 4.74 19.61
C ALA A 138 14.47 4.98 18.24
N TRP A 139 14.61 3.99 17.36
CA TRP A 139 13.98 3.95 16.05
C TRP A 139 12.66 3.18 16.12
N HIS A 140 11.57 3.79 15.66
CA HIS A 140 10.26 3.14 15.59
C HIS A 140 9.50 3.44 14.29
N PRO A 141 8.96 2.42 13.59
CA PRO A 141 9.08 0.98 13.84
C PRO A 141 10.53 0.47 13.89
N PRO A 142 10.81 -0.71 14.47
CA PRO A 142 12.16 -1.27 14.50
C PRO A 142 12.79 -1.32 13.12
N LEU A 143 14.12 -1.15 13.07
CA LEU A 143 14.87 -1.11 11.81
C LEU A 143 14.62 -2.37 10.96
N PRO A 144 14.45 -2.23 9.63
CA PRO A 144 14.23 -3.37 8.76
C PRO A 144 15.51 -4.19 8.55
N THR A 145 15.35 -5.39 7.99
CA THR A 145 16.46 -6.24 7.55
C THR A 145 16.39 -6.50 6.05
N CYS A 146 17.53 -6.57 5.37
CA CYS A 146 17.60 -6.97 3.97
C CYS A 146 17.88 -8.47 3.86
N GLN A 147 16.96 -9.21 3.24
CA GLN A 147 17.07 -10.66 3.05
C GLN A 147 17.24 -10.99 1.56
N PRO A 148 18.01 -12.03 1.19
CA PRO A 148 18.12 -12.43 -0.20
C PRO A 148 16.74 -12.69 -0.82
N VAL A 149 16.49 -12.12 -1.99
CA VAL A 149 15.30 -12.41 -2.78
C VAL A 149 15.43 -13.80 -3.36
N ARG A 150 14.35 -14.58 -3.27
CA ARG A 150 14.30 -15.95 -3.79
C ARG A 150 13.03 -16.13 -4.60
N CYS A 151 13.16 -16.71 -5.79
CA CYS A 151 12.02 -17.12 -6.57
C CYS A 151 11.61 -18.53 -6.16
N SER A 152 10.36 -18.70 -5.75
CA SER A 152 9.82 -20.03 -5.46
C SER A 152 9.57 -20.81 -6.74
N ARG A 153 9.61 -22.14 -6.65
CA ARG A 153 9.10 -22.99 -7.73
C ARG A 153 7.66 -22.58 -8.08
N LEU A 154 7.34 -22.55 -9.36
CA LEU A 154 5.99 -22.27 -9.82
C LEU A 154 5.09 -23.50 -9.59
N SER A 155 3.80 -23.25 -9.34
CA SER A 155 2.79 -24.30 -9.32
C SER A 155 2.65 -24.95 -10.70
N ARG A 156 2.32 -26.25 -10.74
CA ARG A 156 2.07 -26.97 -12.00
C ARG A 156 0.95 -26.27 -12.78
N GLN A 157 1.25 -25.86 -14.01
CA GLN A 157 0.28 -25.40 -15.00
C GLN A 157 0.21 -26.44 -16.13
N ASP A 158 -0.97 -26.71 -16.68
CA ASP A 158 -1.16 -27.82 -17.63
C ASP A 158 -0.36 -27.65 -18.95
N ASP A 159 -0.19 -26.40 -19.39
CA ASP A 159 0.46 -26.07 -20.66
C ASP A 159 1.96 -25.78 -20.53
N VAL A 160 2.46 -25.54 -19.30
CA VAL A 160 3.85 -25.11 -19.02
C VAL A 160 4.53 -26.15 -18.14
N VAL A 161 5.60 -26.74 -18.65
CA VAL A 161 6.41 -27.70 -17.91
C VAL A 161 7.76 -27.06 -17.57
N VAL A 162 8.00 -26.86 -16.27
CA VAL A 162 9.28 -26.40 -15.74
C VAL A 162 9.88 -27.48 -14.85
N HIS A 163 11.13 -27.85 -15.11
CA HIS A 163 11.86 -28.82 -14.28
C HIS A 163 12.64 -28.09 -13.20
N PHE A 164 11.97 -27.80 -12.09
CA PHE A 164 12.64 -27.28 -10.90
C PHE A 164 13.34 -28.43 -10.14
N SER A 165 14.65 -28.32 -9.96
CA SER A 165 15.47 -29.18 -9.10
C SER A 165 15.46 -28.75 -7.63
N GLN A 166 15.10 -27.49 -7.36
CA GLN A 166 15.11 -26.88 -6.03
C GLN A 166 13.77 -26.21 -5.71
N LEU A 167 13.52 -25.96 -4.43
CA LEU A 167 12.30 -25.27 -3.98
C LEU A 167 12.37 -23.74 -4.14
N TRP A 168 13.60 -23.20 -4.16
CA TRP A 168 13.91 -21.78 -4.29
C TRP A 168 15.12 -21.60 -5.18
N TYR A 169 15.16 -20.45 -5.87
CA TYR A 169 16.24 -20.04 -6.76
C TYR A 169 16.69 -18.62 -6.43
N GLU A 170 17.97 -18.35 -6.61
CA GLU A 170 18.57 -17.04 -6.36
C GLU A 170 18.40 -16.13 -7.58
N VAL A 171 18.56 -14.82 -7.38
CA VAL A 171 18.45 -13.85 -8.47
C VAL A 171 19.50 -14.14 -9.55
N ASN A 172 19.09 -14.06 -10.81
CA ASN A 172 19.81 -14.46 -12.02
C ASN A 172 19.88 -15.97 -12.30
N ASP A 173 19.38 -16.84 -11.41
CA ASP A 173 19.22 -18.24 -11.75
C ASP A 173 18.23 -18.40 -12.90
N THR A 174 18.60 -19.22 -13.88
CA THR A 174 17.82 -19.42 -15.09
C THR A 174 17.42 -20.88 -15.23
N VAL A 175 16.13 -21.12 -15.40
CA VAL A 175 15.58 -22.47 -15.61
C VAL A 175 14.92 -22.58 -16.99
N PRO A 176 15.09 -23.72 -17.68
CA PRO A 176 14.36 -23.97 -18.91
C PRO A 176 12.91 -24.37 -18.61
N PHE A 177 11.99 -23.88 -19.44
CA PHE A 177 10.59 -24.31 -19.45
C PHE A 177 10.16 -24.68 -20.88
N TYR A 178 9.17 -25.56 -20.96
CA TYR A 178 8.66 -26.12 -22.20
C TYR A 178 7.15 -25.91 -22.28
N CYS A 179 6.67 -25.61 -23.48
CA CYS A 179 5.24 -25.59 -23.75
C CYS A 179 4.78 -26.95 -24.22
N LYS A 180 3.79 -27.53 -23.52
CA LYS A 180 3.14 -28.77 -23.93
C LYS A 180 2.02 -28.43 -24.91
N ARG A 181 2.02 -29.07 -26.09
CA ARG A 181 0.97 -28.92 -27.11
C ARG A 181 0.69 -30.28 -27.72
N ASP A 182 -0.56 -30.75 -27.63
CA ASP A 182 -1.00 -32.06 -28.16
C ASP A 182 -0.09 -33.24 -27.75
N GLY A 183 0.39 -33.23 -26.50
CA GLY A 183 1.27 -34.27 -25.96
C GLY A 183 2.74 -34.17 -26.38
N ARG A 184 3.13 -33.20 -27.20
CA ARG A 184 4.53 -32.92 -27.57
C ARG A 184 5.07 -31.70 -26.84
N PHE A 185 6.36 -31.70 -26.55
CA PHE A 185 7.07 -30.56 -25.98
C PHE A 185 7.60 -29.66 -27.10
N GLY A 186 7.31 -28.36 -27.00
CA GLY A 186 7.91 -27.34 -27.87
C GLY A 186 9.39 -27.08 -27.55
N ALA A 187 9.99 -26.15 -28.27
CA ALA A 187 11.36 -25.72 -28.02
C ALA A 187 11.54 -25.16 -26.59
N PRO A 188 12.69 -25.42 -25.92
CA PRO A 188 12.96 -24.88 -24.60
C PRO A 188 13.02 -23.36 -24.64
N SER A 189 12.19 -22.73 -23.81
CA SER A 189 12.31 -21.31 -23.46
C SER A 189 12.99 -21.19 -22.10
N LYS A 190 13.53 -20.01 -21.77
CA LYS A 190 14.23 -19.77 -20.50
C LYS A 190 13.50 -18.71 -19.71
N THR A 191 13.43 -18.91 -18.39
CA THR A 191 12.97 -17.88 -17.46
C THR A 191 14.01 -17.72 -16.35
N THR A 192 14.22 -16.47 -15.94
CA THR A 192 15.27 -16.07 -15.02
C THR A 192 14.63 -15.48 -13.77
N CYS A 193 15.15 -15.82 -12.60
CA CYS A 193 14.70 -15.24 -11.35
C CYS A 193 15.15 -13.77 -11.28
N SER A 194 14.17 -12.87 -11.23
CA SER A 194 14.37 -11.42 -11.17
C SER A 194 14.53 -10.94 -9.73
N ALA A 195 15.11 -9.75 -9.57
CA ALA A 195 15.37 -9.13 -8.26
C ALA A 195 14.11 -8.72 -7.49
N ASP A 196 12.94 -8.78 -8.13
CA ASP A 196 11.62 -8.57 -7.52
C ASP A 196 10.99 -9.88 -7.02
N GLY A 197 11.68 -11.02 -7.17
CA GLY A 197 11.20 -12.34 -6.75
C GLY A 197 10.27 -13.00 -7.76
N THR A 198 10.17 -12.45 -8.97
CA THR A 198 9.35 -13.01 -10.06
C THR A 198 10.21 -13.69 -11.12
N TRP A 199 9.60 -14.57 -11.91
CA TRP A 199 10.24 -15.24 -13.03
C TRP A 199 10.07 -14.41 -14.31
N THR A 200 11.16 -13.97 -14.94
CA THR A 200 11.15 -13.12 -16.13
C THR A 200 11.93 -13.76 -17.30
N PRO A 201 11.33 -13.85 -18.52
CA PRO A 201 9.92 -13.61 -18.81
C PRO A 201 9.03 -14.60 -18.05
N SER A 202 7.80 -14.19 -17.76
CA SER A 202 6.82 -15.08 -17.13
C SER A 202 6.68 -16.35 -17.98
N PRO A 203 6.82 -17.56 -17.42
CA PRO A 203 6.77 -18.79 -18.19
C PRO A 203 5.32 -19.12 -18.52
N THR A 204 4.78 -18.41 -19.50
CA THR A 204 3.44 -18.58 -20.05
C THR A 204 3.55 -19.05 -21.49
N CYS A 205 2.75 -20.04 -21.86
CA CYS A 205 2.69 -20.53 -23.23
C CYS A 205 1.64 -19.76 -24.04
N LYS A 206 2.04 -19.25 -25.21
CA LYS A 206 1.07 -18.71 -26.18
C LYS A 206 0.18 -19.86 -26.64
N LYS A 207 -1.12 -19.76 -26.34
CA LYS A 207 -2.13 -20.65 -26.95
C LYS A 207 -2.05 -20.48 -28.46
N SER A 208 -2.15 -21.60 -29.18
CA SER A 208 -2.23 -21.58 -30.64
C SER A 208 -3.44 -20.72 -31.02
N ASP A 209 -3.23 -19.68 -31.81
CA ASP A 209 -4.33 -18.90 -32.34
C ASP A 209 -5.09 -19.79 -33.34
N VAL A 210 -6.30 -20.20 -32.96
CA VAL A 210 -7.21 -21.00 -33.79
C VAL A 210 -7.37 -20.31 -35.16
N CYS A 211 -7.29 -18.98 -35.21
CA CYS A 211 -7.38 -18.21 -36.44
C CYS A 211 -6.21 -18.48 -37.39
N GLU A 212 -4.98 -18.61 -36.90
CA GLU A 212 -3.82 -18.96 -37.74
C GLU A 212 -3.91 -20.40 -38.26
N GLN A 213 -4.43 -21.33 -37.47
CA GLN A 213 -4.67 -22.71 -37.92
C GLN A 213 -5.76 -22.76 -38.99
N VAL A 214 -6.85 -22.01 -38.81
CA VAL A 214 -7.91 -21.87 -39.82
C VAL A 214 -7.37 -21.23 -41.11
N LEU A 215 -6.52 -20.21 -41.02
CA LEU A 215 -5.91 -19.56 -42.19
C LEU A 215 -4.94 -20.48 -42.94
N ARG A 216 -4.09 -21.24 -42.23
CA ARG A 216 -3.24 -22.28 -42.83
C ARG A 216 -4.06 -23.35 -43.54
N ASN A 217 -5.14 -23.82 -42.89
CA ASN A 217 -6.04 -24.79 -43.50
C ASN A 217 -6.74 -24.20 -44.74
N LYS A 218 -7.20 -22.95 -44.68
CA LYS A 218 -7.78 -22.22 -45.83
C LYS A 218 -6.81 -22.12 -47.01
N ALA A 219 -5.52 -21.94 -46.76
CA ALA A 219 -4.49 -21.97 -47.80
C ALA A 219 -4.27 -23.39 -48.37
N ALA A 220 -4.40 -24.44 -47.55
CA ALA A 220 -4.35 -25.83 -48.00
C ALA A 220 -5.57 -26.24 -48.85
N PHE A 221 -6.73 -25.60 -48.66
CA PHE A 221 -7.94 -25.78 -49.48
C PHE A 221 -7.91 -25.03 -50.82
N GLN A 222 -6.73 -24.62 -51.32
CA GLN A 222 -6.57 -24.04 -52.67
C GLN A 222 -6.98 -24.99 -53.82
N CYS A 223 -7.28 -26.26 -53.55
CA CYS A 223 -7.98 -27.14 -54.49
C CYS A 223 -9.48 -26.81 -54.55
N GLY A 224 -9.83 -25.69 -55.18
CA GLY A 224 -11.04 -25.48 -56.00
C GLY A 224 -12.45 -25.74 -55.43
N ILE A 225 -12.61 -26.18 -54.19
CA ILE A 225 -13.92 -26.49 -53.59
C ILE A 225 -14.31 -25.33 -52.66
N PRO A 226 -15.37 -24.56 -52.98
CA PRO A 226 -15.89 -23.52 -52.10
C PRO A 226 -16.20 -24.05 -50.69
N LEU A 227 -15.87 -23.28 -49.65
CA LEU A 227 -16.19 -23.64 -48.26
C LEU A 227 -17.70 -23.87 -48.02
N SER A 228 -18.56 -23.26 -48.85
CA SER A 228 -20.01 -23.53 -48.88
C SER A 228 -20.33 -24.96 -49.26
N ASP A 229 -19.58 -25.52 -50.21
CA ASP A 229 -19.81 -26.83 -50.80
C ASP A 229 -19.29 -27.93 -49.88
N LEU A 230 -18.20 -27.64 -49.16
CA LEU A 230 -17.71 -28.51 -48.09
C LEU A 230 -18.70 -28.54 -46.91
N LYS A 231 -19.28 -27.39 -46.55
CA LYS A 231 -20.28 -27.28 -45.48
C LYS A 231 -21.54 -28.07 -45.83
N THR A 232 -22.06 -27.92 -47.05
CA THR A 232 -23.22 -28.70 -47.51
C THR A 232 -22.88 -30.19 -47.59
N GLN A 233 -21.69 -30.58 -48.03
CA GLN A 233 -21.26 -31.99 -48.00
C GLN A 233 -21.20 -32.56 -46.57
N LEU A 234 -20.65 -31.82 -45.61
CA LEU A 234 -20.58 -32.23 -44.20
C LEU A 234 -21.98 -32.33 -43.57
N GLU A 235 -22.89 -31.40 -43.90
CA GLU A 235 -24.28 -31.45 -43.44
C GLU A 235 -25.03 -32.64 -44.05
N VAL A 236 -24.86 -32.93 -45.34
CA VAL A 236 -25.42 -34.12 -46.00
C VAL A 236 -24.86 -35.41 -45.39
N GLN A 237 -23.56 -35.45 -45.11
CA GLN A 237 -22.91 -36.62 -44.51
C GLN A 237 -23.38 -36.85 -43.06
N LYS A 238 -23.59 -35.78 -42.30
CA LYS A 238 -24.19 -35.84 -40.96
C LYS A 238 -25.61 -36.41 -41.03
N LEU A 239 -26.46 -35.89 -41.92
CA LEU A 239 -27.82 -36.38 -42.11
C LEU A 239 -27.85 -37.86 -42.49
N LEU A 240 -26.94 -38.30 -43.38
CA LEU A 240 -26.80 -39.72 -43.75
C LEU A 240 -26.46 -40.62 -42.56
N LEU A 241 -25.53 -40.19 -41.69
CA LEU A 241 -25.17 -40.93 -40.49
C LEU A 241 -26.33 -40.99 -39.48
N GLU A 242 -27.11 -39.91 -39.39
CA GLU A 242 -28.30 -39.83 -38.54
C GLU A 242 -29.41 -40.77 -39.05
N ILE A 243 -29.62 -40.84 -40.37
CA ILE A 243 -30.53 -41.80 -41.00
C ILE A 243 -30.07 -43.24 -40.74
N GLN A 244 -28.79 -43.55 -40.94
CA GLN A 244 -28.25 -44.90 -40.67
C GLN A 244 -28.40 -45.30 -39.20
N LYS A 245 -28.25 -44.36 -38.28
CA LYS A 245 -28.47 -44.59 -36.85
C LYS A 245 -29.93 -44.93 -36.58
N LEU A 246 -30.87 -44.14 -37.12
CA LEU A 246 -32.31 -44.38 -36.98
C LEU A 246 -32.74 -45.71 -37.60
N GLU A 247 -32.21 -46.08 -38.77
CA GLU A 247 -32.47 -47.38 -39.39
C GLU A 247 -32.00 -48.55 -38.53
N LYS A 248 -30.85 -48.39 -37.85
CA LYS A 248 -30.33 -49.40 -36.94
C LYS A 248 -31.21 -49.54 -35.69
N GLU A 249 -31.67 -48.42 -35.13
CA GLU A 249 -32.59 -48.38 -33.98
C GLU A 249 -33.97 -48.99 -34.32
N LEU A 250 -34.50 -48.71 -35.52
CA LEU A 250 -35.74 -49.28 -36.01
C LEU A 250 -35.64 -50.80 -36.21
N LYS A 251 -34.53 -51.28 -36.80
CA LYS A 251 -34.27 -52.72 -36.97
C LYS A 251 -34.10 -53.45 -35.64
N THR A 252 -33.63 -52.80 -34.58
CA THR A 252 -33.57 -53.42 -33.25
C THR A 252 -34.91 -53.50 -32.54
N THR A 253 -35.91 -52.71 -32.96
CA THR A 253 -37.23 -52.64 -32.31
C THR A 253 -38.25 -53.61 -32.95
N THR A 254 -37.99 -54.13 -34.15
CA THR A 254 -38.87 -55.09 -34.85
C THR A 254 -38.55 -56.57 -34.55
N TYR A 255 -37.50 -56.86 -33.79
CA TYR A 255 -37.11 -58.21 -33.35
C TYR A 255 -37.25 -58.43 -31.83
N SER A 256 -37.99 -57.54 -31.15
CA SER A 256 -38.42 -57.67 -29.75
C SER A 256 -39.93 -57.79 -29.68
#